data_AF-A0A1H8DHY9-F1
#
_entry.id   AF-A0A1H8DHY9-F1
#
_cell.length_a   1.000
_cell.length_b   1.000
_cell.length_c   1.000
_cell.angle_alpha   90.00
_cell.angle_beta   90.00
_cell.angle_gamma   90.00
#
_symmetry.space_group_name_H-M   'P 1'
#
loop_
_entity.id
_entity.type
_entity.pdbx_description
1 polymer ?
#
loop_
_entity_poly.entity_id
_entity_poly.type
_entity_poly.pdbx_seq_one_letter_code
_entity_poly.pdbx_strand_id
1 'polypeptide(L)'
;MRRGILLGAGGDLNVKVVRDSSGLITQGLVVGESDYDHVGLIVESNQGDFKDYPVLGCGEKYLKSVGRIAEMRADILTQLELDGYKADVKVSDTGELVIDVE
;
A
#
# COMPACT_ATOMS: atom_id res chain seq x y z
N MET A 1 9.75 6.03 -8.27
CA MET A 1 9.17 4.68 -8.36
C MET A 1 10.02 3.65 -7.61
N ARG A 2 9.45 3.06 -6.55
CA ARG A 2 10.13 2.09 -5.69
C ARG A 2 10.02 0.69 -6.28
N ARG A 3 11.00 -0.16 -5.96
CA ARG A 3 11.00 -1.56 -6.39
C ARG A 3 11.01 -2.49 -5.19
N GLY A 4 10.14 -3.49 -5.23
CA GLY A 4 9.92 -4.40 -4.12
C GLY A 4 9.34 -5.74 -4.57
N ILE A 5 9.13 -6.63 -3.60
CA ILE A 5 8.40 -7.88 -3.81
C ILE A 5 6.94 -7.50 -4.02
N LEU A 6 6.35 -7.99 -5.11
CA LEU A 6 4.98 -7.64 -5.46
C LEU A 6 3.97 -8.50 -4.71
N LEU A 7 2.83 -7.90 -4.38
CA LEU A 7 1.67 -8.60 -3.88
C LEU A 7 0.72 -8.94 -5.02
N GLY A 8 0.00 -10.05 -4.86
CA GLY A 8 -1.10 -10.44 -5.74
C GLY A 8 -2.41 -9.76 -5.33
N ALA A 9 -3.46 -9.95 -6.12
CA ALA A 9 -4.78 -9.32 -5.89
C ALA A 9 -5.42 -9.67 -4.52
N GLY A 10 -4.97 -10.73 -3.86
CA GLY A 10 -5.42 -11.12 -2.51
C GLY A 10 -4.51 -10.67 -1.38
N GLY A 11 -3.49 -9.84 -1.64
CA GLY A 11 -2.51 -9.39 -0.65
C GLY A 11 -1.40 -10.39 -0.31
N ASP A 12 -1.39 -11.58 -0.94
CA ASP A 12 -0.32 -12.58 -0.77
C ASP A 12 0.85 -12.30 -1.72
N LEU A 13 2.01 -12.90 -1.49
CA LEU A 13 3.19 -12.77 -2.34
C LEU A 13 2.90 -13.23 -3.77
N ASN A 14 3.28 -12.40 -4.75
CA ASN A 14 3.22 -12.81 -6.14
C ASN A 14 4.41 -13.73 -6.47
N VAL A 15 4.10 -15.00 -6.76
CA VAL A 15 5.10 -16.04 -7.01
C VAL A 15 5.08 -16.48 -8.47
N LYS A 16 6.23 -16.39 -9.12
CA LYS A 16 6.49 -16.92 -10.47
C LYS A 16 7.81 -17.67 -10.48
N VAL A 17 7.73 -18.99 -10.53
CA VAL A 17 8.91 -19.86 -10.59
C VAL A 17 9.62 -19.69 -11.93
N VAL A 18 10.90 -19.33 -11.88
CA VAL A 18 11.81 -19.32 -13.03
C VAL A 18 12.80 -20.46 -12.84
N ARG A 19 13.03 -21.23 -13.90
CA ARG A 19 13.99 -22.33 -13.92
C ARG A 19 15.10 -22.07 -14.93
N ASP A 20 16.29 -22.55 -14.64
CA ASP A 20 17.39 -22.60 -15.60
C ASP A 20 17.24 -23.76 -16.60
N SER A 21 18.21 -23.90 -17.51
CA SER A 21 18.26 -24.97 -18.51
C SER A 21 18.40 -26.38 -17.91
N SER A 22 18.84 -26.48 -16.65
CA SER A 22 18.99 -27.74 -15.90
C SER A 22 17.71 -28.08 -15.11
N GLY A 23 16.69 -27.23 -15.16
CA GLY A 23 15.42 -27.39 -14.45
C GLY A 23 15.45 -26.94 -12.99
N LEU A 24 16.52 -26.29 -12.52
CA LEU A 24 16.65 -25.79 -11.15
C LEU A 24 15.94 -24.45 -10.98
N ILE A 25 15.31 -24.23 -9.83
CA ILE A 25 14.65 -22.95 -9.50
C ILE A 25 15.71 -21.90 -9.22
N THR A 26 15.68 -20.79 -9.96
CA THR A 26 16.61 -19.67 -9.80
C THR A 26 15.91 -18.39 -9.32
N GLN A 27 14.58 -18.32 -9.44
CA GLN A 27 13.77 -17.23 -8.92
C GLN A 27 12.35 -17.73 -8.61
N GLY A 28 11.68 -17.10 -7.65
CA GLY A 28 10.31 -17.44 -7.28
C GLY A 28 9.47 -16.22 -6.94
N LEU A 29 10.01 -15.23 -6.21
CA LEU A 29 9.30 -14.00 -5.92
C LEU A 29 9.37 -13.03 -7.11
N VAL A 30 8.24 -12.41 -7.42
CA VAL A 30 8.17 -11.37 -8.43
C VAL A 30 8.62 -10.05 -7.80
N VAL A 31 9.60 -9.40 -8.42
CA VAL A 31 10.11 -8.09 -8.00
C VAL A 31 9.84 -7.08 -9.11
N GLY A 32 9.16 -5.99 -8.79
CA GLY A 32 8.75 -4.98 -9.77
C GLY A 32 8.54 -3.63 -9.12
N GLU A 33 7.83 -2.75 -9.82
CA GLU A 33 7.33 -1.49 -9.28
C GLU A 33 6.29 -1.79 -8.19
N SER A 34 6.53 -1.29 -6.97
CA SER A 34 5.78 -1.70 -5.78
C SER A 34 5.06 -0.55 -5.08
N ASP A 35 4.93 0.61 -5.75
CA ASP A 35 4.34 1.79 -5.11
C ASP A 35 2.85 1.56 -4.76
N TYR A 36 2.10 0.88 -5.62
CA TYR A 36 0.72 0.47 -5.32
C TYR A 36 0.64 -0.40 -4.06
N ASP A 37 1.45 -1.47 -4.01
CA ASP A 37 1.46 -2.39 -2.87
C ASP A 37 1.89 -1.68 -1.58
N HIS A 38 2.86 -0.77 -1.67
CA HIS A 38 3.37 -0.05 -0.52
C HIS A 38 2.37 0.96 0.04
N VAL A 39 1.74 1.75 -0.85
CA VAL A 39 0.65 2.67 -0.48
C VAL A 39 -0.52 1.91 0.12
N GLY A 40 -0.91 0.80 -0.51
CA GLY A 40 -1.97 -0.08 -0.01
C GLY A 40 -1.70 -0.57 1.41
N LEU A 41 -0.49 -1.08 1.67
CA LEU A 41 -0.07 -1.51 3.01
C LEU A 41 -0.20 -0.41 4.06
N ILE A 42 0.24 0.82 3.76
CA ILE A 42 0.13 1.94 4.70
C ILE A 42 -1.33 2.29 4.99
N VAL A 43 -2.17 2.33 3.97
CA VAL A 43 -3.59 2.70 4.12
C VAL A 43 -4.35 1.63 4.88
N GLU A 44 -4.07 0.35 4.63
CA GLU A 44 -4.78 -0.78 5.25
C GLU A 44 -4.28 -1.12 6.66
N SER A 45 -3.02 -0.81 6.99
CA SER A 45 -2.46 -1.05 8.32
C SER A 45 -2.99 -0.08 9.38
N ASN A 46 -3.15 -0.60 10.59
CA ASN A 46 -3.43 0.20 11.77
C ASN A 46 -2.13 0.76 12.36
N GLN A 47 -2.24 1.91 13.03
CA GLN A 47 -1.14 2.42 13.85
C GLN A 47 -0.75 1.38 14.90
N GLY A 48 0.54 1.03 14.93
CA GLY A 48 1.12 0.01 15.78
C GLY A 48 1.45 -1.30 15.07
N ASP A 49 0.97 -1.52 13.84
CA ASP A 49 1.29 -2.71 13.05
C ASP A 49 2.79 -2.74 12.69
N PHE A 50 3.37 -1.57 12.39
CA PHE A 50 4.80 -1.41 12.14
C PHE A 50 5.56 -1.11 13.43
N LYS A 51 6.24 -2.11 13.98
CA LYS A 51 6.93 -2.00 15.29
C LYS A 51 7.98 -0.88 15.34
N ASP A 52 8.71 -0.69 14.25
CA ASP A 52 9.73 0.36 14.15
C ASP A 52 9.11 1.75 13.95
N TYR A 53 7.89 1.81 13.43
CA TYR A 53 7.16 3.04 13.10
C TYR A 53 5.71 2.97 13.60
N PRO A 54 5.47 2.95 14.92
CA PRO A 54 4.15 2.66 15.50
C PRO A 54 3.07 3.71 15.19
N VAL A 55 3.46 4.88 14.67
CA VAL A 55 2.53 5.94 14.25
C VAL A 55 2.10 5.82 12.78
N LEU A 56 2.73 4.91 12.01
CA LEU A 56 2.42 4.67 10.61
C LEU A 56 1.15 3.81 10.49
N GLY A 57 0.23 4.22 9.63
CA GLY A 57 -1.00 3.48 9.32
C GLY A 57 -2.26 4.33 9.43
N CYS A 58 -3.28 3.99 8.63
CA CYS A 58 -4.60 4.62 8.67
C CYS A 58 -5.64 3.68 9.29
N GLY A 59 -5.73 2.46 8.76
CA GLY A 59 -6.60 1.40 9.26
C GLY A 59 -8.10 1.73 9.17
N GLU A 60 -8.89 1.10 10.03
CA GLU A 60 -10.35 1.12 9.93
C GLU A 60 -11.05 2.33 10.57
N LYS A 61 -10.30 3.30 11.11
CA LYS A 61 -10.85 4.39 11.94
C LYS A 61 -11.94 5.24 11.26
N TYR A 62 -11.98 5.25 9.94
CA TYR A 62 -12.93 6.04 9.16
C TYR A 62 -14.09 5.22 8.55
N LEU A 63 -14.06 3.87 8.59
CA LEU A 63 -15.05 3.01 7.92
C LEU A 63 -16.50 3.21 8.38
N LYS A 64 -16.70 3.66 9.64
CA LYS A 64 -18.03 3.91 10.22
C LYS A 64 -18.28 5.38 10.55
N SER A 65 -17.40 6.26 10.10
CA SER A 65 -17.41 7.68 10.46
C SER A 65 -18.20 8.49 9.43
N VAL A 66 -19.37 8.99 9.81
CA VAL A 66 -20.15 9.91 8.94
C VAL A 66 -19.52 11.30 8.95
N GLY A 67 -19.29 11.89 7.78
CA GLY A 67 -18.81 13.27 7.64
C GLY A 67 -17.31 13.48 7.87
N ARG A 68 -16.52 12.42 8.09
CA ARG A 68 -15.08 12.52 8.39
C ARG A 68 -14.17 12.28 7.19
N ILE A 69 -14.71 12.39 5.97
CA ILE A 69 -13.96 12.19 4.72
C ILE A 69 -12.78 13.16 4.62
N ALA A 70 -12.98 14.42 5.01
CA ALA A 70 -11.92 15.42 4.98
C ALA A 70 -10.77 15.09 5.95
N GLU A 71 -11.10 14.62 7.15
CA GLU A 71 -10.11 14.16 8.14
C GLU A 71 -9.37 12.92 7.64
N MET A 72 -10.09 11.95 7.08
CA MET A 72 -9.50 10.75 6.48
C MET A 72 -8.50 11.10 5.39
N ARG A 73 -8.87 12.00 4.47
CA ARG A 73 -8.01 12.44 3.38
C ARG A 73 -6.73 13.10 3.91
N ALA A 74 -6.87 14.01 4.87
CA ALA A 74 -5.74 14.72 5.47
C ALA A 74 -4.79 13.76 6.20
N ASP A 75 -5.34 12.77 6.88
CA ASP A 75 -4.56 11.77 7.59
C ASP A 75 -3.84 10.82 6.62
N ILE A 76 -4.52 10.26 5.61
CA ILE A 76 -3.87 9.43 4.58
C ILE A 76 -2.73 10.20 3.91
N LEU A 77 -2.96 11.46 3.53
CA LEU A 77 -1.93 12.30 2.95
C LEU A 77 -0.72 12.43 3.89
N THR A 78 -0.95 12.69 5.17
CA THR A 78 0.10 12.80 6.18
C THR A 78 0.90 11.50 6.32
N GLN A 79 0.22 10.35 6.35
CA GLN A 79 0.86 9.04 6.46
C GLN A 79 1.75 8.75 5.24
N LEU A 80 1.28 9.08 4.04
CA LEU A 80 2.04 8.93 2.80
C LEU A 80 3.23 9.90 2.72
N GLU A 81 3.07 11.14 3.17
CA GLU A 81 4.17 12.11 3.26
C GLU A 81 5.26 11.70 4.26
N LEU A 82 4.87 11.12 5.41
CA LEU A 82 5.80 10.57 6.40
C LEU A 82 6.65 9.43 5.82
N ASP A 83 6.07 8.66 4.91
CA ASP A 83 6.76 7.60 4.18
C ASP A 83 7.51 8.14 2.94
N GLY A 84 7.40 9.43 2.64
CA GLY A 84 8.14 10.12 1.58
C GLY A 84 7.45 10.11 0.21
N TYR A 85 6.17 9.78 0.14
CA TYR A 85 5.36 9.99 -1.06
C TYR A 85 4.86 11.42 -1.16
N LYS A 86 4.72 11.90 -2.40
CA LYS A 86 3.85 13.02 -2.73
C LYS A 86 2.60 12.44 -3.38
N ALA A 87 1.46 12.64 -2.75
CA ALA A 87 0.22 12.02 -3.17
C ALA A 87 -0.91 13.05 -3.30
N ASP A 88 -1.83 12.80 -4.23
CA ASP A 88 -3.13 13.44 -4.28
C ASP A 88 -4.19 12.40 -3.90
N VAL A 89 -4.91 12.67 -2.81
CA VAL A 89 -5.88 11.73 -2.23
C VAL A 89 -7.28 12.26 -2.48
N LYS A 90 -8.12 11.48 -3.14
CA LYS A 90 -9.51 11.85 -3.47
C LYS A 90 -10.46 10.73 -3.05
N VAL A 91 -11.71 11.12 -2.77
CA VAL A 91 -12.81 10.18 -2.63
C VAL A 91 -13.81 10.51 -3.73
N SER A 92 -14.13 9.52 -4.56
CA SER A 92 -15.09 9.68 -5.66
C SER A 92 -16.52 9.81 -5.14
N ASP A 93 -17.44 10.21 -6.01
CA ASP A 93 -18.87 10.27 -5.69
C ASP A 93 -19.49 8.90 -5.36
N THR A 94 -18.84 7.80 -5.78
CA THR A 94 -19.21 6.43 -5.44
C THR A 94 -18.62 5.95 -4.10
N GLY A 95 -17.79 6.78 -3.46
CA GLY A 95 -17.11 6.44 -2.20
C GLY A 95 -15.78 5.70 -2.39
N GLU A 96 -15.26 5.61 -3.61
CA GLU A 96 -13.96 4.99 -3.88
C GLU A 96 -12.82 5.93 -3.50
N LEU A 97 -11.85 5.39 -2.76
CA LEU A 97 -10.60 6.09 -2.44
C LEU A 97 -9.66 5.99 -3.65
N VAL A 98 -9.24 7.15 -4.17
CA VAL A 98 -8.29 7.26 -5.29
C VAL A 98 -7.05 7.99 -4.78
N ILE A 99 -5.88 7.38 -4.98
CA ILE A 99 -4.59 7.92 -4.55
C ILE A 99 -3.66 7.93 -5.77
N ASP A 100 -3.28 9.13 -6.19
CA ASP A 100 -2.29 9.34 -7.25
C ASP A 100 -0.95 9.71 -6.61
N VAL A 101 0.12 8.96 -6.90
CA VAL A 101 1.48 9.23 -6.39
C VAL A 101 2.42 9.66 -7.51
N GLU A 102 3.29 10.65 -7.23
CA GLU A 102 4.33 11.15 -8.16
C GLU A 102 5.59 10.26 -8.25
#